data_AF-A0A368GVW8-F1
#
_entry.id   AF-A0A368GVW8-F1
#
_cell.length_a   1.000
_cell.length_b   1.000
_cell.length_c   1.000
_cell.angle_alpha   90.00
_cell.angle_beta   90.00
_cell.angle_gamma   90.00
#
_symmetry.space_group_name_H-M   'P 1'
#
loop_
_entity.id
_entity.type
_entity.pdbx_description
1 polymer ?
#
loop_
_entity_poly.entity_id
_entity_poly.type
_entity_poly.pdbx_seq_one_letter_code
_entity_poly.pdbx_strand_id
1 'polypeptide(L)'
;MVVERELCTGNSTSTASSSVEVKCEKKANGTTDALLNDLKAEFDSLSTLTNFNRTGADVRAVFASKEKIVCEMVVGPGHVNAKGTLHGGQTASLTDIVTARAVGLSVKDQAMASIELSVRYVHI
;
A
#
# COMPACT_ATOMS: atom_id res chain seq x y z
N MET A 1 -1.65 0.97 26.57
CA MET A 1 -1.28 -0.19 27.40
C MET A 1 -2.55 -0.84 27.88
N VAL A 2 -3.05 -1.78 27.09
CA VAL A 2 -4.07 -2.77 27.48
C VAL A 2 -3.53 -4.06 26.86
N VAL A 3 -3.18 -5.01 27.72
CA VAL A 3 -2.65 -6.32 27.33
C VAL A 3 -3.75 -7.31 27.65
N GLU A 4 -4.42 -7.83 26.63
CA GLU A 4 -5.30 -8.98 26.79
C GLU A 4 -4.53 -10.23 26.38
N ARG A 5 -4.45 -11.18 27.32
CA ARG A 5 -3.85 -12.49 27.15
C ARG A 5 -4.95 -13.46 26.72
N GLU A 6 -4.78 -14.11 25.58
CA GLU A 6 -5.52 -15.34 25.29
C GLU A 6 -4.72 -16.55 25.80
N LEU A 7 -5.37 -17.31 26.69
CA LEU A 7 -4.98 -18.65 27.11
C LEU A 7 -5.27 -19.62 25.97
N CYS A 8 -4.28 -20.43 25.59
CA CYS A 8 -4.54 -21.69 24.93
C CYS A 8 -4.04 -22.84 25.80
N THR A 9 -5.01 -23.61 26.25
CA THR A 9 -4.95 -24.86 27.00
C THR A 9 -4.13 -25.92 26.29
N GLY A 10 -3.31 -26.65 27.05
CA GLY A 10 -2.46 -27.72 26.55
C GLY A 10 -3.17 -29.06 26.41
N ASN A 11 -2.71 -29.86 25.44
CA ASN A 11 -2.35 -31.28 25.56
C ASN A 11 -1.61 -31.64 24.26
N SER A 12 -0.48 -32.36 24.20
CA SER A 12 -0.24 -33.67 24.78
C SER A 12 1.27 -33.98 24.75
N THR A 13 1.75 -34.71 25.76
CA THR A 13 3.07 -35.34 25.81
C THR A 13 3.19 -36.55 24.88
N SER A 14 4.31 -36.72 24.17
CA SER A 14 5.13 -37.96 24.22
C SER A 14 6.37 -37.93 23.29
N THR A 15 7.52 -38.19 23.92
CA THR A 15 8.73 -38.91 23.47
C THR A 15 9.48 -38.59 22.17
N ALA A 16 10.71 -38.09 22.38
CA ALA A 16 12.00 -38.51 21.83
C ALA A 16 12.34 -38.31 20.33
N SER A 17 13.28 -37.38 20.13
CA SER A 17 14.38 -37.37 19.15
C SER A 17 14.04 -37.54 17.67
N SER A 18 13.70 -36.43 17.02
CA SER A 18 14.11 -36.18 15.63
C SER A 18 14.18 -34.67 15.40
N SER A 19 15.21 -34.24 14.67
CA SER A 19 15.46 -32.88 14.20
C SER A 19 14.17 -32.14 13.87
N VAL A 20 13.85 -31.08 14.63
CA VAL A 20 12.74 -30.20 14.32
C VAL A 20 13.17 -29.34 13.14
N GLU A 21 12.88 -29.79 11.92
CA GLU A 21 12.78 -28.87 10.81
C GLU A 21 11.64 -27.91 11.15
N VAL A 22 12.01 -26.67 11.46
CA VAL A 22 11.07 -25.55 11.49
C VAL A 22 10.62 -25.36 10.05
N LYS A 23 9.61 -26.12 9.64
CA LYS A 23 8.86 -25.84 8.42
C LYS A 23 8.16 -24.52 8.67
N CYS A 24 8.77 -23.45 8.19
CA CYS A 24 8.17 -22.14 8.11
C CYS A 24 6.91 -22.30 7.27
N GLU A 25 5.76 -22.40 7.93
CA GLU A 25 4.48 -22.47 7.25
C GLU A 25 4.33 -21.18 6.45
N LYS A 26 4.33 -21.31 5.13
CA LYS A 26 3.97 -20.23 4.21
C LYS A 26 2.54 -19.82 4.51
N LYS A 27 2.35 -18.85 5.42
CA LYS A 27 1.07 -18.18 5.63
C LYS A 27 0.71 -17.43 4.34
N ALA A 28 -0.27 -17.97 3.61
CA ALA A 28 -1.12 -17.29 2.62
C ALA A 28 -0.47 -16.25 1.69
N ASN A 29 0.55 -16.63 0.90
CA ASN A 29 1.18 -15.71 -0.06
C ASN A 29 0.25 -15.34 -1.24
N GLY A 30 -0.74 -16.18 -1.58
CA GLY A 30 -1.53 -16.03 -2.81
C GLY A 30 -2.45 -14.82 -2.86
N THR A 31 -3.00 -14.36 -1.73
CA THR A 31 -3.94 -13.23 -1.71
C THR A 31 -3.22 -11.89 -1.79
N THR A 32 -2.09 -11.74 -1.11
CA THR A 32 -1.25 -10.54 -1.13
C THR A 32 -0.65 -10.32 -2.52
N ASP A 33 -0.18 -11.39 -3.16
CA ASP A 33 0.37 -11.34 -4.51
C ASP A 33 -0.69 -10.91 -5.54
N ALA A 34 -1.94 -11.37 -5.39
CA ALA A 34 -3.05 -10.94 -6.23
C ALA A 34 -3.39 -9.45 -6.05
N LEU A 35 -3.55 -8.98 -4.81
CA LEU A 35 -3.84 -7.56 -4.52
C LEU A 35 -2.75 -6.63 -5.06
N LEU A 36 -1.48 -7.04 -4.97
CA LEU A 36 -0.37 -6.25 -5.49
C LEU A 36 -0.41 -6.17 -7.02
N ASN A 37 -0.73 -7.27 -7.71
CA ASN A 37 -0.81 -7.27 -9.17
C ASN A 37 -1.98 -6.42 -9.68
N ASP A 38 -3.14 -6.50 -9.02
CA ASP A 38 -4.29 -5.64 -9.34
C ASP A 38 -3.92 -4.16 -9.14
N LEU A 39 -3.31 -3.83 -8.00
CA LEU A 39 -2.89 -2.46 -7.69
C LEU A 39 -1.84 -1.94 -8.69
N LYS A 40 -0.89 -2.78 -9.12
CA LYS A 40 0.07 -2.42 -10.17
C LYS A 40 -0.64 -2.09 -11.47
N ALA A 41 -1.58 -2.92 -11.92
CA ALA A 41 -2.35 -2.66 -13.13
C ALA A 41 -3.14 -1.34 -13.05
N GLU A 42 -3.73 -1.05 -11.88
CA GLU A 42 -4.42 0.22 -11.66
C GLU A 42 -3.48 1.43 -11.77
N PHE A 43 -2.30 1.38 -11.16
CA PHE A 43 -1.31 2.47 -11.25
C PHE A 43 -0.75 2.60 -12.67
N ASP A 44 -0.41 1.50 -13.33
CA ASP A 44 0.11 1.50 -14.70
C ASP A 44 -0.90 2.15 -15.68
N SER A 45 -2.20 1.94 -15.44
CA SER A 45 -3.27 2.53 -16.25
C SER A 45 -3.35 4.06 -16.15
N LEU A 46 -2.83 4.68 -15.09
CA LEU A 46 -2.88 6.14 -14.90
C LEU A 46 -2.18 6.90 -16.02
N SER A 47 -1.13 6.31 -16.59
CA SER A 47 -0.39 6.87 -17.74
C SER A 47 -1.24 7.02 -19.00
N THR A 48 -2.31 6.23 -19.12
CA THR A 48 -3.23 6.25 -20.28
C THR A 48 -4.33 7.30 -20.15
N LEU A 49 -4.52 7.87 -18.96
CA LEU A 49 -5.59 8.81 -18.68
C LEU A 49 -5.27 10.20 -19.22
N THR A 50 -6.28 10.87 -19.76
CA THR A 50 -6.17 12.26 -20.23
C THR A 50 -6.51 13.29 -19.15
N ASN A 51 -7.07 12.84 -18.03
CA ASN A 51 -7.49 13.68 -16.91
C ASN A 51 -6.37 13.89 -15.88
N PHE A 52 -6.70 14.55 -14.78
CA PHE A 52 -5.73 14.94 -13.75
C PHE A 52 -5.02 13.76 -13.08
N ASN A 53 -5.63 12.56 -13.05
CA ASN A 53 -5.04 11.37 -12.42
C ASN A 53 -3.73 10.93 -13.09
N ARG A 54 -3.46 11.37 -14.33
CA ARG A 54 -2.18 11.15 -15.02
C ARG A 54 -0.97 11.73 -14.27
N THR A 55 -1.20 12.66 -13.34
CA THR A 55 -0.14 13.17 -12.43
C THR A 55 0.48 12.06 -11.58
N GLY A 56 -0.21 10.93 -11.37
CA GLY A 56 0.31 9.74 -10.70
C GLY A 56 0.94 8.71 -11.62
N ALA A 57 1.17 8.99 -12.91
CA ALA A 57 1.60 7.99 -13.91
C ALA A 57 2.95 7.31 -13.60
N ASP A 58 3.87 8.01 -12.92
CA ASP A 58 5.20 7.49 -12.60
C ASP A 58 5.24 6.76 -11.23
N VAL A 59 4.09 6.60 -10.58
CA VAL A 59 3.96 5.88 -9.30
C VAL A 59 3.87 4.38 -9.53
N ARG A 60 4.64 3.61 -8.77
CA ARG A 60 4.60 2.14 -8.81
C ARG A 60 4.22 1.57 -7.46
N ALA A 61 3.33 0.59 -7.44
CA ALA A 61 3.02 -0.18 -6.24
C ALA A 61 4.11 -1.22 -5.96
N VAL A 62 4.63 -1.23 -4.73
CA VAL A 62 5.66 -2.19 -4.28
C VAL A 62 5.12 -3.18 -3.25
N PHE A 63 4.04 -2.83 -2.55
CA PHE A 63 3.37 -3.69 -1.58
C PHE A 63 1.88 -3.37 -1.51
N ALA A 64 1.04 -4.39 -1.31
CA ALA A 64 -0.38 -4.23 -1.08
C ALA A 64 -0.91 -5.26 -0.09
N SER A 65 -1.74 -4.81 0.84
CA SER A 65 -2.62 -5.60 1.68
C SER A 65 -3.94 -4.85 1.86
N LYS A 66 -4.93 -5.46 2.52
CA LYS A 66 -6.20 -4.79 2.84
C LYS A 66 -6.05 -3.61 3.80
N GLU A 67 -4.95 -3.53 4.55
CA GLU A 67 -4.72 -2.53 5.59
C GLU A 67 -3.69 -1.48 5.16
N LYS A 68 -2.85 -1.79 4.18
CA LYS A 68 -1.70 -0.96 3.82
C LYS A 68 -1.27 -1.19 2.39
N ILE A 69 -0.94 -0.10 1.71
CA ILE A 69 -0.18 -0.15 0.47
C ILE A 69 1.13 0.62 0.63
N VAL A 70 2.12 0.28 -0.19
CA VAL A 70 3.35 1.05 -0.32
C VAL A 70 3.59 1.28 -1.79
N CYS A 71 3.87 2.53 -2.14
CA CYS A 71 4.21 2.94 -3.48
C CYS A 71 5.55 3.67 -3.49
N GLU A 72 6.18 3.70 -4.66
CA GLU A 72 7.39 4.44 -4.93
C GLU A 72 7.23 5.30 -6.19
N MET A 73 7.99 6.38 -6.29
CA MET A 73 8.04 7.23 -7.47
C MET A 73 9.42 7.88 -7.52
N VAL A 74 10.04 7.91 -8.71
CA VAL A 74 11.25 8.70 -8.93
C VAL A 74 10.84 10.13 -9.27
N VAL A 75 11.42 11.11 -8.58
CA VAL A 75 11.14 12.53 -8.85
C VAL A 75 11.83 12.92 -10.16
N GLY A 76 11.03 13.16 -11.20
CA GLY A 76 11.48 13.57 -12.52
C GLY A 76 11.09 15.02 -12.85
N PRO A 77 11.44 15.51 -14.06
CA PRO A 77 11.20 16.91 -14.46
C PRO A 77 9.73 17.34 -14.42
N GLY A 78 8.78 16.42 -14.62
CA GLY A 78 7.34 16.72 -14.54
C GLY A 78 6.81 16.89 -13.11
N HIS A 79 7.59 16.52 -12.10
CA HIS A 79 7.16 16.50 -10.69
C HIS A 79 7.72 17.68 -9.90
N VAL A 80 8.71 18.39 -10.43
CA VAL A 80 9.43 19.42 -9.70
C VAL A 80 8.75 20.79 -9.80
N ASN A 81 8.93 21.60 -8.76
CA ASN A 81 8.58 23.01 -8.76
C ASN A 81 9.72 23.87 -9.35
N ALA A 82 9.51 25.19 -9.41
CA ALA A 82 10.51 26.14 -9.92
C ALA A 82 11.85 26.17 -9.16
N LYS A 83 11.92 25.58 -7.96
CA LYS A 83 13.15 25.44 -7.17
C LYS A 83 13.84 24.08 -7.36
N GLY A 84 13.31 23.20 -8.22
CA GLY A 84 13.88 21.89 -8.49
C GLY A 84 13.57 20.82 -7.44
N THR A 85 12.69 21.10 -6.47
CA THR A 85 12.23 20.10 -5.48
C THR A 85 10.85 19.57 -5.84
N LEU A 86 10.39 18.50 -5.20
CA LEU A 86 9.05 17.94 -5.45
C LEU A 86 7.96 19.03 -5.25
N HIS A 87 7.09 19.20 -6.25
CA HIS A 87 6.03 20.19 -6.18
C HIS A 87 5.04 19.84 -5.06
N GLY A 88 4.63 20.85 -4.28
CA GLY A 88 3.66 20.62 -3.20
C GLY A 88 2.34 20.06 -3.72
N GLY A 89 1.82 20.62 -4.80
CA GLY A 89 0.66 20.08 -5.53
C GLY A 89 0.84 18.61 -5.93
N GLN A 90 2.03 18.19 -6.37
CA GLN A 90 2.29 16.78 -6.68
C GLN A 90 2.16 15.91 -5.42
N THR A 91 2.73 16.35 -4.30
CA THR A 91 2.61 15.62 -3.02
C THR A 91 1.16 15.50 -2.57
N ALA A 92 0.37 16.57 -2.68
CA ALA A 92 -1.05 16.55 -2.33
C ALA A 92 -1.86 15.62 -3.23
N SER A 93 -1.63 15.67 -4.55
CA SER A 93 -2.29 14.78 -5.51
C SER A 93 -1.91 13.32 -5.29
N LEU A 94 -0.64 13.02 -5.01
CA LEU A 94 -0.21 11.67 -4.66
C LEU A 94 -0.86 11.17 -3.37
N THR A 95 -0.99 12.04 -2.35
CA THR A 95 -1.69 11.69 -1.10
C THR A 95 -3.13 11.27 -1.39
N ASP A 96 -3.83 12.02 -2.24
CA ASP A 96 -5.21 11.72 -2.63
C ASP A 96 -5.31 10.41 -3.44
N ILE A 97 -4.54 10.30 -4.53
CA ILE A 97 -4.57 9.13 -5.42
C ILE A 97 -4.21 7.85 -4.66
N VAL A 98 -3.13 7.86 -3.89
CA VAL A 98 -2.66 6.67 -3.15
C VAL A 98 -3.67 6.28 -2.08
N THR A 99 -4.24 7.23 -1.32
CA THR A 99 -5.23 6.89 -0.29
C THR A 99 -6.54 6.38 -0.90
N ALA A 100 -7.01 6.96 -2.01
CA ALA A 100 -8.18 6.46 -2.74
C ALA A 100 -7.99 5.00 -3.19
N ARG A 101 -6.80 4.63 -3.69
CA ARG A 101 -6.46 3.25 -4.07
C ARG A 101 -6.38 2.32 -2.85
N ALA A 102 -5.79 2.78 -1.75
CA ALA A 102 -5.73 2.01 -0.51
C ALA A 102 -7.13 1.67 0.01
N VAL A 103 -8.04 2.65 0.03
CA VAL A 103 -9.44 2.43 0.44
C VAL A 103 -10.15 1.51 -0.56
N GLY A 104 -9.92 1.68 -1.86
CA GLY A 104 -10.49 0.85 -2.94
C GLY A 104 -10.18 -0.65 -2.82
N LEU A 105 -9.07 -1.03 -2.17
CA LEU A 105 -8.77 -2.44 -1.88
C LEU A 105 -9.75 -3.07 -0.87
N SER A 106 -10.38 -2.25 -0.02
CA SER A 106 -11.32 -2.69 1.02
C SER A 106 -12.77 -2.40 0.69
N VAL A 107 -13.05 -1.27 0.04
CA VAL A 107 -14.38 -0.82 -0.38
C VAL A 107 -14.46 -0.86 -1.90
N LYS A 108 -15.15 -1.87 -2.44
CA LYS A 108 -15.33 -2.05 -3.88
C LYS A 108 -16.69 -1.50 -4.34
N ASP A 109 -16.76 -1.12 -5.60
CA ASP A 109 -18.00 -0.76 -6.31
C ASP A 109 -18.80 0.41 -5.73
N GLN A 110 -18.14 1.30 -4.98
CA GLN A 110 -18.74 2.55 -4.50
C GLN A 110 -17.98 3.76 -5.02
N ALA A 111 -18.73 4.75 -5.49
CA ALA A 111 -18.17 6.05 -5.81
C ALA A 111 -17.72 6.72 -4.51
N MET A 112 -16.46 7.16 -4.48
CA MET A 112 -15.87 7.85 -3.33
C MET A 112 -15.42 9.24 -3.73
N ALA A 113 -15.49 10.16 -2.77
CA ALA A 113 -14.97 11.50 -2.91
C ALA A 113 -14.26 11.90 -1.61
N SER A 114 -13.12 12.58 -1.74
CA SER A 114 -12.37 13.11 -0.62
C SER A 114 -13.16 14.27 0.01
N ILE A 115 -13.44 14.18 1.32
CA ILE A 115 -14.13 15.23 2.09
C ILE A 115 -13.11 16.24 2.63
N GLU A 116 -12.01 15.72 3.21
CA GLU A 116 -10.93 16.52 3.77
C GLU A 116 -9.58 15.85 3.43
N LEU A 117 -8.60 16.68 3.07
CA LEU A 117 -7.22 16.26 2.89
C LEU A 117 -6.31 17.32 3.50
N SER A 118 -5.42 16.91 4.41
CA SER A 118 -4.45 17.79 5.05
C SER A 118 -3.04 17.26 4.81
N VAL A 119 -2.16 18.13 4.29
CA VAL A 119 -0.79 17.79 3.94
C VAL A 119 0.16 18.75 4.63
N ARG A 120 1.12 18.21 5.39
CA ARG A 120 2.18 18.97 6.05
C ARG A 120 3.54 18.59 5.46
N TYR A 121 4.24 19.57 4.93
CA TYR A 121 5.59 19.42 4.40
C TYR A 121 6.62 19.57 5.52
N VAL A 122 7.39 18.52 5.77
CA VAL A 122 8.37 18.47 6.88
C VAL A 122 9.82 18.61 6.42
N HIS A 123 10.10 18.32 5.15
CA HIS A 123 11.42 18.45 4.53
C HIS A 123 11.26 19.02 3.12
N ILE A 124 12.21 19.86 2.69
CA ILE A 124 12.24 20.54 1.39
C ILE A 124 13.51 20.10 0.66
#